data_AF-A0A8T1W231-F1
#
_entry.id   AF-A0A8T1W231-F1
#
_cell.length_a   1.000
_cell.length_b   1.000
_cell.length_c   1.000
_cell.angle_alpha   90.00
_cell.angle_beta   90.00
_cell.angle_gamma   90.00
#
_symmetry.space_group_name_H-M   'P 1'
#
loop_
_entity.id
_entity.type
_entity.pdbx_description
1 polymer ?
#
loop_
_entity_poly.entity_id
_entity_poly.type
_entity_poly.pdbx_seq_one_letter_code
_entity_poly.pdbx_strand_id
1 'polypeptide(L)'
;MLFVFVLAALATKFTPAQASSEVVSQLYDSTAITQPMAPSKLNSALTGLVRTVANFTTFPSNLQRAMLWGAGLVRVSGSDQYVQVYVQCGRTMSSIFPTAQTFDDSALCEIKNCKSNVITFTESTCDPSYVETKTLCALSPESEPSSVTFKQTGGPMWAMDGQIDDTIDPQLFQFNGTSSSDNTTIYMLAQKGSWPMSDDTCPNGAAFIVPCRKISSAEVNYGMQGSVWCEPEVEQSVQMWLSSGSLASATDNATVDGLSSPTIVGIIAACIAVGIVVLGLVVAQRRRSGANQGQTGLWNDDIITANRVPREKAVHACQ
;
A
#
# COMPACT_ATOMS: atom_id res chain seq x y z
N MET A 1 -1.30 -41.13 33.37
CA MET A 1 -2.51 -40.29 33.18
C MET A 1 -2.31 -39.49 31.91
N LEU A 2 -3.09 -39.82 30.87
CA LEU A 2 -3.14 -39.16 29.57
C LEU A 2 -3.64 -37.71 29.73
N PHE A 3 -2.96 -36.75 29.10
CA PHE A 3 -3.62 -35.56 28.55
C PHE A 3 -2.91 -35.19 27.24
N VAL A 4 -3.48 -35.67 26.13
CA VAL A 4 -3.14 -35.28 24.77
C VAL A 4 -3.89 -33.98 24.51
N PHE A 5 -3.19 -32.84 24.51
CA PHE A 5 -3.74 -31.58 24.02
C PHE A 5 -3.69 -31.59 22.49
N VAL A 6 -4.83 -31.86 21.86
CA VAL A 6 -5.06 -31.64 20.43
C VAL A 6 -5.24 -30.13 20.24
N LEU A 7 -4.17 -29.46 19.80
CA LEU A 7 -4.24 -28.11 19.23
C LEU A 7 -4.88 -28.22 17.84
N ALA A 8 -6.20 -28.19 17.79
CA ALA A 8 -6.94 -27.91 16.56
C ALA A 8 -6.72 -26.44 16.22
N ALA A 9 -5.78 -26.16 15.32
CA ALA A 9 -5.66 -24.88 14.67
C ALA A 9 -6.90 -24.65 13.80
N LEU A 10 -7.93 -24.00 14.37
CA LEU A 10 -8.90 -23.30 13.56
C LEU A 10 -8.13 -22.18 12.85
N ALA A 11 -7.77 -22.43 11.58
CA ALA A 11 -7.46 -21.38 10.64
C ALA A 11 -8.77 -20.63 10.33
N THR A 12 -9.21 -19.80 11.28
CA THR A 12 -10.13 -18.71 10.96
C THR A 12 -9.38 -17.83 9.98
N LYS A 13 -9.82 -17.85 8.72
CA LYS A 13 -9.52 -16.80 7.74
C LYS A 13 -10.13 -15.50 8.26
N PHE A 14 -9.50 -14.91 9.27
CA PHE A 14 -9.47 -13.46 9.37
C PHE A 14 -8.60 -13.03 8.21
N THR A 15 -9.22 -12.71 7.08
CA THR A 15 -8.64 -11.70 6.20
C THR A 15 -8.82 -10.38 6.94
N PRO A 16 -7.78 -9.84 7.62
CA PRO A 16 -7.79 -8.41 7.87
C PRO A 16 -8.02 -7.75 6.51
N ALA A 17 -8.82 -6.68 6.47
CA ALA A 17 -8.94 -5.85 5.27
C ALA A 17 -7.51 -5.55 4.78
N GLN A 18 -7.08 -6.24 3.73
CA GLN A 18 -5.74 -6.11 3.19
C GLN A 18 -5.63 -4.69 2.65
N ALA A 19 -4.62 -3.99 3.15
CA ALA A 19 -4.49 -2.56 3.05
C ALA A 19 -4.33 -2.08 1.60
N SER A 20 -4.83 -0.88 1.36
CA SER A 20 -4.88 -0.12 0.09
C SER A 20 -3.55 0.10 -0.63
N SER A 21 -2.43 -0.32 -0.04
CA SER A 21 -1.12 -0.30 -0.65
C SER A 21 -0.83 -1.48 -1.58
N GLU A 22 -1.70 -2.48 -1.65
CA GLU A 22 -1.45 -3.76 -2.34
C GLU A 22 -2.28 -3.98 -3.61
N VAL A 23 -2.80 -2.92 -4.25
CA VAL A 23 -3.61 -3.05 -5.48
C VAL A 23 -2.87 -3.82 -6.58
N VAL A 24 -1.57 -3.56 -6.74
CA VAL A 24 -0.73 -4.21 -7.76
C VAL A 24 -0.60 -5.72 -7.54
N SER A 25 -0.37 -6.17 -6.29
CA SER A 25 -0.29 -7.59 -5.97
C SER A 25 -1.64 -8.28 -6.11
N GLN A 26 -2.71 -7.65 -5.62
CA GLN A 26 -4.07 -8.18 -5.78
C GLN A 26 -4.46 -8.33 -7.26
N LEU A 27 -4.07 -7.37 -8.12
CA LEU A 27 -4.27 -7.47 -9.56
C LEU A 27 -3.47 -8.62 -10.16
N TYR A 28 -2.21 -8.78 -9.79
CA TYR A 28 -1.33 -9.83 -10.34
C TYR A 28 -1.75 -11.24 -9.92
N ASP A 29 -2.14 -11.44 -8.66
CA ASP A 29 -2.49 -12.76 -8.14
C ASP A 29 -3.86 -13.27 -8.65
N SER A 30 -4.69 -12.38 -9.19
CA SER A 30 -6.01 -12.73 -9.70
C SER A 30 -5.96 -13.26 -11.14
N THR A 31 -6.33 -14.53 -11.32
CA THR A 31 -6.40 -15.18 -12.64
C THR A 31 -7.70 -14.88 -13.40
N ALA A 32 -8.69 -14.30 -12.73
CA ALA A 32 -10.00 -13.97 -13.30
C ALA A 32 -10.03 -12.58 -13.97
N ILE A 33 -8.91 -11.85 -13.94
CA ILE A 33 -8.80 -10.51 -14.53
C ILE A 33 -8.98 -10.56 -16.04
N THR A 34 -9.96 -9.81 -16.52
CA THR A 34 -10.19 -9.60 -17.95
C THR A 34 -9.08 -8.75 -18.57
N GLN A 35 -8.79 -9.01 -19.84
CA GLN A 35 -7.79 -8.24 -20.59
C GLN A 35 -8.19 -6.76 -20.64
N PRO A 36 -7.31 -5.83 -20.22
CA PRO A 36 -7.59 -4.42 -20.33
C PRO A 36 -7.53 -3.98 -21.80
N MET A 37 -8.21 -2.88 -22.10
CA MET A 37 -8.06 -2.23 -23.40
C MET A 37 -6.63 -1.70 -23.55
N ALA A 38 -5.99 -1.98 -24.69
CA ALA A 38 -4.63 -1.49 -24.94
C ALA A 38 -4.63 0.05 -25.07
N PRO A 39 -3.73 0.76 -24.38
CA PRO A 39 -3.61 2.20 -24.54
C PRO A 39 -3.04 2.55 -25.93
N SER A 40 -3.42 3.69 -26.48
CA SER A 40 -2.90 4.16 -27.78
C SER A 40 -1.41 4.54 -27.72
N LYS A 41 -0.93 4.97 -26.54
CA LYS A 41 0.47 5.31 -26.24
C LYS A 41 0.81 4.83 -24.82
N LEU A 42 2.08 4.48 -24.61
CA LEU A 42 2.63 4.24 -23.28
C LEU A 42 3.26 5.53 -22.74
N ASN A 43 3.25 5.69 -21.42
CA ASN A 43 3.99 6.76 -20.75
C ASN A 43 5.48 6.40 -20.63
N SER A 44 6.28 7.32 -20.10
CA SER A 44 7.74 7.13 -20.04
C SER A 44 8.12 5.88 -19.21
N ALA A 45 7.40 5.65 -18.11
CA ALA A 45 7.60 4.50 -17.23
C ALA A 45 7.39 3.16 -17.96
N LEU A 46 6.26 2.96 -18.64
CA LEU A 46 5.99 1.72 -19.36
C LEU A 46 6.82 1.60 -20.65
N THR A 47 7.07 2.69 -21.36
CA THR A 47 7.97 2.67 -22.53
C THR A 47 9.38 2.23 -22.13
N GLY A 48 9.86 2.62 -20.94
CA GLY A 48 11.13 2.13 -20.40
C GLY A 48 11.16 0.62 -20.18
N LEU A 49 10.03 0.03 -19.75
CA LEU A 49 9.92 -1.38 -19.38
C LEU A 49 9.60 -2.31 -20.57
N VAL A 50 8.55 -2.00 -21.34
CA VAL A 50 8.04 -2.88 -22.39
C VAL A 50 8.25 -2.34 -23.81
N ARG A 51 8.78 -1.12 -23.95
CA ARG A 51 9.09 -0.42 -25.21
C ARG A 51 7.87 -0.01 -26.04
N THR A 52 6.98 -0.93 -26.37
CA THR A 52 5.87 -0.71 -27.30
C THR A 52 4.55 -1.25 -26.76
N VAL A 53 3.44 -0.70 -27.25
CA VAL A 53 2.08 -1.22 -26.96
C VAL A 53 1.94 -2.68 -27.43
N ALA A 54 2.55 -3.03 -28.57
CA ALA A 54 2.53 -4.41 -29.07
C ALA A 54 3.15 -5.39 -28.06
N ASN A 55 4.31 -5.05 -27.50
CA ASN A 55 4.94 -5.85 -26.44
C ASN A 55 4.12 -5.86 -25.15
N PHE A 56 3.52 -4.73 -24.77
CA PHE A 56 2.61 -4.68 -23.61
C PHE A 56 1.48 -5.71 -23.74
N THR A 57 0.88 -5.82 -24.93
CA THR A 57 -0.27 -6.72 -25.16
C THR A 57 0.08 -8.21 -25.17
N THR A 58 1.35 -8.60 -25.18
CA THR A 58 1.75 -10.02 -25.12
C THR A 58 1.74 -10.57 -23.70
N PHE A 59 1.75 -9.70 -22.67
CA PHE A 59 1.75 -10.13 -21.28
C PHE A 59 0.36 -10.65 -20.84
N PRO A 60 0.29 -11.46 -19.78
CA PRO A 60 -0.99 -11.88 -19.18
C PRO A 60 -1.85 -10.68 -18.73
N SER A 61 -3.19 -10.83 -18.79
CA SER A 61 -4.17 -9.76 -18.51
C SER A 61 -4.01 -9.11 -17.12
N ASN A 62 -3.76 -9.92 -16.11
CA ASN A 62 -3.46 -9.49 -14.74
C ASN A 62 -2.21 -8.60 -14.67
N LEU A 63 -1.12 -9.00 -15.33
CA LEU A 63 0.11 -8.22 -15.41
C LEU A 63 -0.08 -6.94 -16.24
N GLN A 64 -0.87 -6.99 -17.31
CA GLN A 64 -1.24 -5.79 -18.07
C GLN A 64 -1.96 -4.75 -17.19
N ARG A 65 -2.93 -5.17 -16.36
CA ARG A 65 -3.62 -4.27 -15.42
C ARG A 65 -2.70 -3.75 -14.33
N ALA A 66 -1.85 -4.61 -13.76
CA ALA A 66 -0.86 -4.22 -12.76
C ALA A 66 0.13 -3.17 -13.30
N MET A 67 0.58 -3.34 -14.56
CA MET A 67 1.42 -2.36 -15.25
C MET A 67 0.72 -1.01 -15.46
N LEU A 68 -0.51 -1.02 -15.97
CA LEU A 68 -1.28 0.21 -16.19
C LEU A 68 -1.52 0.97 -14.88
N TRP A 69 -1.97 0.25 -13.84
CA TRP A 69 -2.16 0.81 -12.52
C TRP A 69 -0.85 1.35 -11.94
N GLY A 70 0.23 0.55 -11.93
CA GLY A 70 1.52 0.95 -11.38
C GLY A 70 2.13 2.16 -12.08
N ALA A 71 1.89 2.31 -13.38
CA ALA A 71 2.33 3.46 -14.17
C ALA A 71 1.38 4.67 -14.10
N GLY A 72 0.26 4.57 -13.38
CA GLY A 72 -0.72 5.64 -13.26
C GLY A 72 -1.51 5.92 -14.54
N LEU A 73 -1.57 4.97 -15.48
CA LEU A 73 -2.41 5.08 -16.66
C LEU A 73 -3.80 4.53 -16.37
N VAL A 74 -4.79 5.43 -16.33
CA VAL A 74 -6.18 5.08 -15.99
C VAL A 74 -7.12 5.47 -17.12
N ARG A 75 -8.15 4.64 -17.35
CA ARG A 75 -9.18 4.93 -18.36
C ARG A 75 -10.08 6.09 -17.95
N VAL A 76 -10.45 6.90 -18.92
CA VAL A 76 -11.50 7.90 -18.74
C VAL A 76 -12.86 7.22 -18.93
N SER A 77 -13.77 7.39 -17.98
CA SER A 77 -15.06 6.69 -18.03
C SER A 77 -15.86 7.01 -19.30
N GLY A 78 -16.38 5.96 -19.94
CA GLY A 78 -17.14 6.09 -21.19
C GLY A 78 -16.28 6.30 -22.43
N SER A 79 -14.95 6.17 -22.32
CA SER A 79 -14.04 6.28 -23.46
C SER A 79 -12.99 5.16 -23.48
N ASP A 80 -12.27 5.10 -24.59
CA ASP A 80 -11.14 4.20 -24.81
C ASP A 80 -9.79 4.89 -24.55
N GLN A 81 -9.84 6.12 -24.01
CA GLN A 81 -8.66 6.93 -23.72
C GLN A 81 -8.13 6.64 -22.32
N TYR A 82 -6.81 6.58 -22.23
CA TYR A 82 -6.06 6.57 -20.98
C TYR A 82 -5.48 7.96 -20.73
N VAL A 83 -5.47 8.37 -19.47
CA VAL A 83 -4.84 9.60 -19.00
C VAL A 83 -3.84 9.30 -17.90
N GLN A 84 -2.88 10.20 -17.74
CA GLN A 84 -1.86 10.10 -16.71
C GLN A 84 -2.39 10.63 -15.37
N VAL A 85 -2.39 9.77 -14.36
CA VAL A 85 -2.50 10.15 -12.95
C VAL A 85 -1.10 10.43 -12.42
N TYR A 86 -0.93 11.61 -11.83
CA TYR A 86 0.32 12.03 -11.21
C TYR A 86 0.25 11.83 -9.70
N VAL A 87 1.41 11.55 -9.11
CA VAL A 87 1.59 11.38 -7.67
C VAL A 87 2.69 12.32 -7.18
N GLN A 88 2.83 12.47 -5.87
CA GLN A 88 4.00 13.18 -5.34
C GLN A 88 5.29 12.49 -5.81
N CYS A 89 6.28 13.28 -6.24
CA CYS A 89 7.52 12.74 -6.79
C CYS A 89 8.21 11.75 -5.84
N GLY A 90 8.78 10.67 -6.40
CA GLY A 90 9.39 9.57 -5.63
C GLY A 90 8.38 8.63 -4.96
N ARG A 91 7.12 8.67 -5.39
CA ARG A 91 6.07 7.76 -4.89
C ARG A 91 5.46 6.91 -6.00
N THR A 92 4.77 5.87 -5.56
CA THR A 92 4.01 4.91 -6.37
C THR A 92 2.52 5.21 -6.31
N MET A 93 1.73 4.55 -7.17
CA MET A 93 0.26 4.63 -7.13
C MET A 93 -0.36 4.06 -5.85
N SER A 94 0.34 3.24 -5.09
CA SER A 94 -0.11 2.79 -3.75
C SER A 94 -0.15 3.91 -2.70
N SER A 95 0.49 5.06 -2.96
CA SER A 95 0.51 6.20 -2.05
C SER A 95 -0.69 7.16 -2.18
N ILE A 96 -1.56 6.96 -3.17
CA ILE A 96 -2.62 7.91 -3.50
C ILE A 96 -3.85 7.80 -2.60
N PHE A 97 -3.92 6.80 -1.72
CA PHE A 97 -5.11 6.49 -0.93
C PHE A 97 -5.11 7.27 0.39
N PRO A 98 -5.89 8.36 0.51
CA PRO A 98 -6.10 8.98 1.81
C PRO A 98 -6.93 8.05 2.70
N THR A 99 -6.76 8.18 4.02
CA THR A 99 -7.53 7.42 5.01
C THR A 99 -8.74 8.21 5.50
N ALA A 100 -9.69 7.55 6.17
CA ALA A 100 -10.86 8.22 6.76
C ALA A 100 -10.44 9.38 7.70
N GLN A 101 -9.34 9.23 8.44
CA GLN A 101 -8.85 10.26 9.35
C GLN A 101 -8.36 11.53 8.64
N THR A 102 -8.16 11.48 7.32
CA THR A 102 -7.76 12.62 6.51
C THR A 102 -8.90 13.65 6.40
N PHE A 103 -10.15 13.20 6.50
CA PHE A 103 -11.35 14.02 6.49
C PHE A 103 -11.85 14.23 7.93
N ASP A 104 -11.13 15.07 8.66
CA ASP A 104 -11.31 15.30 10.09
C ASP A 104 -12.34 16.38 10.45
N ASP A 105 -12.68 17.26 9.50
CA ASP A 105 -13.72 18.27 9.65
C ASP A 105 -15.08 17.78 9.11
N SER A 106 -15.97 17.35 10.01
CA SER A 106 -17.32 16.88 9.66
C SER A 106 -18.27 17.99 9.19
N ALA A 107 -17.96 19.27 9.47
CA ALA A 107 -18.78 20.37 8.99
C ALA A 107 -18.51 20.67 7.50
N LEU A 108 -17.27 20.41 7.05
CA LEU A 108 -16.88 20.53 5.65
C LEU A 108 -17.05 19.23 4.87
N CYS A 109 -16.92 18.07 5.52
CA CYS A 109 -17.11 16.79 4.87
C CYS A 109 -17.43 15.67 5.85
N GLU A 110 -18.71 15.28 5.89
CA GLU A 110 -19.17 14.17 6.71
C GLU A 110 -18.77 12.81 6.10
N ILE A 111 -18.39 11.87 6.99
CA ILE A 111 -18.08 10.49 6.62
C ILE A 111 -19.21 9.57 7.04
N LYS A 112 -19.77 8.85 6.06
CA LYS A 112 -20.73 7.80 6.28
C LYS A 112 -20.04 6.45 6.50
N ASN A 113 -20.48 5.73 7.53
CA ASN A 113 -20.01 4.39 7.85
C ASN A 113 -21.13 3.36 7.67
N CYS A 114 -20.79 2.25 7.01
CA CYS A 114 -21.70 1.16 6.69
C CYS A 114 -21.10 -0.17 7.17
N LYS A 115 -21.98 -1.14 7.51
CA LYS A 115 -21.61 -2.52 7.87
C LYS A 115 -20.50 -2.61 8.92
N SER A 116 -20.67 -1.92 10.06
CA SER A 116 -19.68 -1.88 11.16
C SER A 116 -18.31 -1.34 10.72
N ASN A 117 -18.31 -0.23 9.96
CA ASN A 117 -17.12 0.47 9.46
C ASN A 117 -16.27 -0.34 8.46
N VAL A 118 -16.83 -1.39 7.87
CA VAL A 118 -16.17 -2.13 6.77
C VAL A 118 -16.22 -1.32 5.48
N ILE A 119 -17.24 -0.47 5.33
CA ILE A 119 -17.41 0.40 4.16
C ILE A 119 -17.58 1.81 4.69
N THR A 120 -16.72 2.71 4.25
CA THR A 120 -16.67 4.08 4.73
C THR A 120 -16.44 5.02 3.55
N PHE A 121 -17.24 6.08 3.42
CA PHE A 121 -17.14 7.01 2.30
C PHE A 121 -17.62 8.41 2.68
N THR A 122 -17.23 9.43 1.92
CA THR A 122 -17.69 10.81 2.10
C THR A 122 -19.11 10.98 1.62
N GLU A 123 -19.92 11.78 2.30
CA GLU A 123 -21.24 12.16 1.79
C GLU A 123 -21.15 13.12 0.58
N SER A 124 -22.22 13.20 -0.21
CA SER A 124 -22.26 14.06 -1.40
C SER A 124 -22.27 15.57 -1.08
N THR A 125 -22.50 15.92 0.18
CA THR A 125 -22.50 17.28 0.73
C THR A 125 -21.09 17.83 1.02
N CYS A 126 -20.05 17.00 0.90
CA CYS A 126 -18.68 17.41 1.15
C CYS A 126 -18.25 18.59 0.26
N ASP A 127 -17.57 19.55 0.86
CA ASP A 127 -16.99 20.71 0.19
C ASP A 127 -15.83 20.27 -0.74
N PRO A 128 -15.92 20.52 -2.06
CA PRO A 128 -14.87 20.14 -3.01
C PRO A 128 -13.52 20.82 -2.74
N SER A 129 -13.52 22.06 -2.27
CA SER A 129 -12.31 22.82 -1.95
C SER A 129 -11.62 22.24 -0.72
N TYR A 130 -12.37 21.79 0.28
CA TYR A 130 -11.83 21.04 1.40
C TYR A 130 -11.22 19.71 0.94
N VAL A 131 -11.95 18.93 0.13
CA VAL A 131 -11.47 17.64 -0.40
C VAL A 131 -10.21 17.82 -1.26
N GLU A 132 -10.10 18.89 -2.04
CA GLU A 132 -8.91 19.21 -2.85
C GLU A 132 -7.64 19.20 -2.00
N THR A 133 -7.67 19.82 -0.82
CA THR A 133 -6.52 19.93 0.09
C THR A 133 -6.07 18.59 0.67
N LYS A 134 -6.93 17.58 0.60
CA LYS A 134 -6.70 16.23 1.12
C LYS A 134 -6.26 15.23 0.04
N THR A 135 -6.21 15.64 -1.22
CA THR A 135 -5.84 14.77 -2.35
C THR A 135 -4.36 14.38 -2.34
N LEU A 136 -4.09 13.14 -2.76
CA LEU A 136 -2.73 12.58 -2.87
C LEU A 136 -2.35 12.20 -4.32
N CYS A 137 -3.24 12.48 -5.26
CA CYS A 137 -3.04 12.33 -6.70
C CYS A 137 -3.51 13.58 -7.44
N ALA A 138 -3.03 13.76 -8.66
CA ALA A 138 -3.37 14.89 -9.50
C ALA A 138 -3.56 14.48 -10.97
N LEU A 139 -4.30 15.31 -11.71
CA LEU A 139 -4.41 15.23 -13.16
C LEU A 139 -4.09 16.58 -13.78
N SER A 140 -3.40 16.52 -14.93
CA SER A 140 -3.14 17.69 -15.78
C SER A 140 -3.81 17.47 -17.14
N PRO A 141 -5.10 17.86 -17.29
CA PRO A 141 -5.80 17.74 -18.57
C PRO A 141 -5.12 18.51 -19.70
N GLU A 142 -4.39 19.59 -19.37
CA GLU A 142 -3.64 20.42 -20.31
C GLU A 142 -2.38 19.71 -20.84
N SER A 143 -1.85 18.74 -20.09
CA SER A 143 -0.72 17.90 -20.52
C SER A 143 -1.16 16.76 -21.44
N GLU A 144 -2.46 16.54 -21.63
CA GLU A 144 -2.97 15.51 -22.53
C GLU A 144 -3.06 16.03 -23.98
N PRO A 145 -2.66 15.22 -24.97
CA PRO A 145 -2.54 15.66 -26.36
C PRO A 145 -3.90 15.88 -27.06
N SER A 146 -4.99 15.41 -26.46
CA SER A 146 -6.35 15.55 -26.97
C SER A 146 -7.26 16.06 -25.86
N SER A 147 -8.27 16.86 -26.22
CA SER A 147 -9.30 17.28 -25.26
C SER A 147 -10.01 16.06 -24.68
N VAL A 148 -9.73 15.75 -23.42
CA VAL A 148 -10.36 14.65 -22.69
C VAL A 148 -11.65 15.17 -22.07
N THR A 149 -12.77 14.53 -22.39
CA THR A 149 -14.07 14.81 -21.75
C THR A 149 -14.33 13.77 -20.69
N PHE A 150 -14.38 14.20 -19.43
CA PHE A 150 -14.69 13.32 -18.31
C PHE A 150 -16.20 13.22 -18.10
N LYS A 151 -16.70 12.00 -17.89
CA LYS A 151 -18.07 11.81 -17.44
C LYS A 151 -18.23 12.42 -16.05
N GLN A 152 -19.24 13.27 -15.90
CA GLN A 152 -19.59 13.87 -14.63
C GLN A 152 -20.47 12.94 -13.79
N THR A 153 -20.23 12.89 -12.49
CA THR A 153 -21.06 12.16 -11.53
C THR A 153 -21.06 12.84 -10.17
N GLY A 154 -22.17 12.75 -9.45
CA GLY A 154 -22.26 13.13 -8.04
C GLY A 154 -21.99 11.94 -7.12
N GLY A 155 -22.22 12.15 -5.83
CA GLY A 155 -22.03 11.13 -4.79
C GLY A 155 -20.70 11.28 -4.04
N PRO A 156 -20.17 10.21 -3.45
CA PRO A 156 -18.93 10.26 -2.67
C PRO A 156 -17.72 10.67 -3.54
N MET A 157 -16.93 11.63 -3.05
CA MET A 157 -15.63 11.99 -3.63
C MET A 157 -14.49 11.07 -3.14
N TRP A 158 -14.68 10.42 -1.99
CA TRP A 158 -13.76 9.43 -1.45
C TRP A 158 -14.53 8.24 -0.87
N ALA A 159 -13.97 7.05 -1.04
CA ALA A 159 -14.42 5.84 -0.39
C ALA A 159 -13.21 5.00 -0.02
N MET A 160 -13.26 4.46 1.21
CA MET A 160 -12.26 3.53 1.71
C MET A 160 -12.17 2.32 0.79
N ASP A 161 -10.94 1.82 0.68
CA ASP A 161 -10.64 0.69 -0.18
C ASP A 161 -11.45 -0.56 0.15
N GLY A 162 -11.80 -1.28 -0.92
CA GLY A 162 -12.49 -2.54 -0.88
C GLY A 162 -11.62 -3.70 -1.31
N GLN A 163 -12.18 -4.90 -1.23
CA GLN A 163 -11.52 -6.06 -1.82
C GLN A 163 -11.54 -5.91 -3.34
N ILE A 164 -10.36 -6.00 -3.96
CA ILE A 164 -10.24 -6.03 -5.42
C ILE A 164 -10.83 -7.36 -5.89
N ASP A 165 -11.79 -7.28 -6.81
CA ASP A 165 -12.42 -8.44 -7.44
C ASP A 165 -12.07 -8.54 -8.92
N ASP A 166 -12.53 -9.60 -9.57
CA ASP A 166 -12.30 -9.90 -10.98
C ASP A 166 -12.91 -8.87 -11.95
N THR A 167 -13.78 -7.99 -11.45
CA THR A 167 -14.44 -6.93 -12.24
C THR A 167 -13.77 -5.57 -12.12
N ILE A 168 -12.59 -5.49 -11.51
CA ILE A 168 -11.83 -4.24 -11.41
C ILE A 168 -11.53 -3.63 -12.79
N ASP A 169 -11.97 -2.39 -12.97
CA ASP A 169 -11.67 -1.57 -14.14
C ASP A 169 -11.59 -0.11 -13.69
N PRO A 170 -10.41 0.33 -13.20
CA PRO A 170 -10.28 1.67 -12.64
C PRO A 170 -10.59 2.72 -13.70
N GLN A 171 -11.47 3.65 -13.34
CA GLN A 171 -11.95 4.69 -14.25
C GLN A 171 -11.97 6.06 -13.57
N LEU A 172 -11.71 7.08 -14.36
CA LEU A 172 -11.76 8.47 -13.94
C LEU A 172 -13.09 9.12 -14.31
N PHE A 173 -13.62 9.85 -13.33
CA PHE A 173 -14.81 10.68 -13.42
C PHE A 173 -14.47 12.10 -12.99
N GLN A 174 -15.25 13.06 -13.43
CA GLN A 174 -15.22 14.40 -12.87
C GLN A 174 -16.36 14.54 -11.86
N PHE A 175 -16.08 15.13 -10.71
CA PHE A 175 -17.12 15.41 -9.72
C PHE A 175 -18.09 16.47 -10.26
N ASN A 176 -19.39 16.21 -10.16
CA ASN A 176 -20.44 17.15 -10.50
C ASN A 176 -20.84 17.95 -9.26
N GLY A 177 -20.07 19.00 -8.95
CA GLY A 177 -20.38 19.90 -7.85
C GLY A 177 -21.57 20.79 -8.17
N THR A 178 -22.55 20.84 -7.27
CA THR A 178 -23.69 21.76 -7.34
C THR A 178 -23.42 23.12 -6.66
N SER A 179 -22.27 23.28 -5.98
CA SER A 179 -21.88 24.53 -5.34
C SER A 179 -21.40 25.57 -6.36
N SER A 180 -22.22 26.61 -6.55
CA SER A 180 -22.10 27.66 -7.56
C SER A 180 -20.99 28.70 -7.31
N SER A 181 -20.17 28.53 -6.26
CA SER A 181 -19.13 29.49 -5.87
C SER A 181 -17.70 29.08 -6.22
N ASP A 182 -17.43 27.78 -6.41
CA ASP A 182 -16.07 27.26 -6.40
C ASP A 182 -15.76 26.59 -7.74
N ASN A 183 -14.79 27.14 -8.47
CA ASN A 183 -14.25 26.56 -9.70
C ASN A 183 -13.36 25.31 -9.44
N THR A 184 -13.44 24.74 -8.25
CA THR A 184 -12.60 23.61 -7.83
C THR A 184 -12.98 22.36 -8.61
N THR A 185 -12.03 21.86 -9.39
CA THR A 185 -12.23 20.64 -10.18
C THR A 185 -11.62 19.45 -9.46
N ILE A 186 -12.47 18.54 -8.99
CA ILE A 186 -12.08 17.24 -8.43
C ILE A 186 -12.35 16.14 -9.45
N TYR A 187 -11.37 15.26 -9.60
CA TYR A 187 -11.50 14.02 -10.33
C TYR A 187 -11.60 12.85 -9.35
N MET A 188 -12.43 11.88 -9.68
CA MET A 188 -12.64 10.69 -8.86
C MET A 188 -12.11 9.48 -9.61
N LEU A 189 -11.05 8.89 -9.07
CA LEU A 189 -10.50 7.61 -9.51
C LEU A 189 -11.26 6.49 -8.79
N ALA A 190 -12.21 5.88 -9.48
CA ALA A 190 -13.03 4.81 -8.93
C ALA A 190 -12.53 3.44 -9.37
N GLN A 191 -12.68 2.43 -8.52
CA GLN A 191 -12.32 1.03 -8.83
C GLN A 191 -13.07 0.45 -10.04
N LYS A 192 -14.29 0.95 -10.31
CA LYS A 192 -15.20 0.45 -11.35
C LYS A 192 -15.89 1.61 -12.06
N GLY A 193 -16.47 1.31 -13.23
CA GLY A 193 -17.22 2.28 -14.04
C GLY A 193 -18.56 2.77 -13.45
N SER A 194 -18.98 2.22 -12.31
CA SER A 194 -20.11 2.70 -11.53
C SER A 194 -20.03 2.17 -10.09
N TRP A 195 -20.72 2.84 -9.17
CA TRP A 195 -20.84 2.42 -7.78
C TRP A 195 -22.27 2.64 -7.27
N PRO A 196 -22.78 1.77 -6.38
CA PRO A 196 -24.11 1.93 -5.78
C PRO A 196 -24.09 2.75 -4.48
N MET A 197 -22.97 3.40 -4.15
CA MET A 197 -22.83 4.22 -2.93
C MET A 197 -23.57 5.55 -3.07
N SER A 198 -24.42 5.86 -2.09
CA SER A 198 -25.05 7.18 -1.94
C SER A 198 -25.30 7.52 -0.47
N ASP A 199 -25.69 8.77 -0.23
CA ASP A 199 -26.02 9.30 1.10
C ASP A 199 -27.16 8.52 1.77
N ASP A 200 -28.01 7.83 1.01
CA ASP A 200 -29.07 6.96 1.52
C ASP A 200 -28.75 5.47 1.39
N THR A 201 -27.82 5.08 0.50
CA THR A 201 -27.58 3.68 0.14
C THR A 201 -26.19 3.19 0.56
N CYS A 202 -26.17 2.18 1.44
CA CYS A 202 -24.95 1.43 1.75
C CYS A 202 -24.75 0.30 0.73
N PRO A 203 -23.59 0.21 0.05
CA PRO A 203 -23.33 -0.82 -0.94
C PRO A 203 -23.09 -2.19 -0.27
N ASN A 204 -23.18 -3.26 -1.06
CA ASN A 204 -22.94 -4.60 -0.55
C ASN A 204 -21.47 -5.01 -0.49
N GLY A 205 -20.66 -4.48 -1.40
CA GLY A 205 -19.20 -4.62 -1.41
C GLY A 205 -18.54 -3.26 -1.27
N ALA A 206 -17.38 -3.23 -0.61
CA ALA A 206 -16.51 -2.07 -0.60
C ALA A 206 -15.90 -1.85 -1.99
N ALA A 207 -15.69 -0.59 -2.36
CA ALA A 207 -14.94 -0.21 -3.54
C ALA A 207 -14.26 1.13 -3.28
N PHE A 208 -13.02 1.30 -3.72
CA PHE A 208 -12.33 2.57 -3.51
C PHE A 208 -12.83 3.65 -4.46
N ILE A 209 -12.82 4.88 -3.95
CA ILE A 209 -12.85 6.11 -4.73
C ILE A 209 -11.74 7.00 -4.18
N VAL A 210 -10.81 7.40 -5.03
CA VAL A 210 -9.69 8.28 -4.67
C VAL A 210 -9.90 9.65 -5.32
N PRO A 211 -9.95 10.75 -4.52
CA PRO A 211 -10.04 12.08 -5.07
C PRO A 211 -8.65 12.54 -5.55
N CYS A 212 -8.60 13.02 -6.80
CA CYS A 212 -7.45 13.66 -7.40
C CYS A 212 -7.78 15.10 -7.77
N ARG A 213 -6.83 16.02 -7.57
CA ARG A 213 -7.02 17.43 -7.93
C ARG A 213 -6.60 17.74 -9.36
N LYS A 214 -7.16 18.80 -9.93
CA LYS A 214 -6.64 19.39 -11.16
C LYS A 214 -5.36 20.18 -10.86
N ILE A 215 -4.33 19.97 -11.65
CA ILE A 215 -3.10 20.79 -11.65
C ILE A 215 -2.84 21.36 -13.04
N SER A 216 -2.03 22.42 -13.09
CA SER A 216 -1.54 22.97 -14.34
C SER A 216 -0.37 22.15 -14.90
N SER A 217 -0.14 22.26 -16.21
CA SER A 217 1.01 21.62 -16.86
C SER A 217 2.38 22.07 -16.30
N ALA A 218 2.45 23.25 -15.65
CA ALA A 218 3.68 23.76 -15.03
C ALA A 218 4.03 23.07 -13.71
N GLU A 219 3.06 22.45 -13.03
CA GLU A 219 3.26 21.73 -11.76
C GLU A 219 3.74 20.29 -11.96
N VAL A 220 3.63 19.79 -13.19
CA VAL A 220 4.11 18.46 -13.60
C VAL A 220 5.60 18.50 -13.90
N ASN A 221 6.35 17.56 -13.35
CA ASN A 221 7.78 17.47 -13.59
C ASN A 221 8.17 16.62 -14.81
N TYR A 222 9.12 17.14 -15.59
CA TYR A 222 10.04 16.37 -16.44
C TYR A 222 11.50 16.79 -16.13
N GLY A 223 11.99 16.54 -14.91
CA GLY A 223 13.40 16.71 -14.54
C GLY A 223 13.89 18.07 -14.00
N MET A 224 13.04 18.97 -13.48
CA MET A 224 13.48 20.22 -12.83
C MET A 224 13.23 20.25 -11.31
N GLN A 225 14.13 20.93 -10.57
CA GLN A 225 13.99 21.19 -9.13
C GLN A 225 12.87 22.21 -8.90
N GLY A 226 11.79 21.80 -8.24
CA GLY A 226 10.68 22.68 -7.83
C GLY A 226 9.27 22.12 -8.05
N SER A 227 9.11 21.12 -8.92
CA SER A 227 7.81 20.48 -9.18
C SER A 227 7.46 19.43 -8.12
N VAL A 228 6.18 19.36 -7.74
CA VAL A 228 5.67 18.45 -6.68
C VAL A 228 5.08 17.15 -7.26
N TRP A 229 4.63 17.16 -8.52
CA TRP A 229 3.90 16.06 -9.14
C TRP A 229 4.69 15.39 -10.28
N CYS A 230 4.77 14.06 -10.25
CA CYS A 230 5.52 13.25 -11.21
C CYS A 230 4.70 12.05 -11.69
N GLU A 231 5.09 11.46 -12.83
CA GLU A 231 4.65 10.10 -13.18
C GLU A 231 5.04 9.16 -12.02
N PRO A 232 4.16 8.21 -11.62
CA PRO A 232 4.46 7.32 -10.51
C PRO A 232 5.60 6.37 -10.87
N GLU A 233 6.40 6.04 -9.86
CA GLU A 233 7.37 4.96 -10.00
C GLU A 233 6.63 3.62 -10.08
N VAL A 234 6.99 2.80 -11.07
CA VAL A 234 6.43 1.46 -11.21
C VAL A 234 6.97 0.58 -10.09
N GLU A 235 6.07 -0.06 -9.35
CA GLU A 235 6.43 -0.91 -8.22
C GLU A 235 7.46 -1.98 -8.59
N GLN A 236 8.39 -2.24 -7.67
CA GLN A 236 9.49 -3.18 -7.89
C GLN A 236 9.00 -4.61 -8.16
N SER A 237 7.85 -4.99 -7.58
CA SER A 237 7.14 -6.25 -7.87
C SER A 237 6.83 -6.42 -9.35
N VAL A 238 6.27 -5.41 -10.00
CA VAL A 238 5.96 -5.41 -11.44
C VAL A 238 7.23 -5.56 -12.26
N GLN A 239 8.30 -4.85 -11.90
CA GLN A 239 9.59 -4.95 -12.59
C GLN A 239 10.15 -6.39 -12.52
N MET A 240 10.04 -7.03 -11.35
CA MET A 240 10.43 -8.44 -11.19
C MET A 240 9.57 -9.38 -12.03
N TRP A 241 8.25 -9.21 -12.03
CA TRP A 241 7.36 -10.05 -12.84
C TRP A 241 7.62 -9.91 -14.34
N LEU A 242 7.91 -8.70 -14.81
CA LEU A 242 8.30 -8.46 -16.20
C LEU A 242 9.61 -9.16 -16.54
N SER A 243 10.60 -9.14 -15.65
CA SER A 243 11.84 -9.89 -15.85
C SER A 243 11.58 -11.40 -15.93
N SER A 244 10.73 -11.95 -15.06
CA SER A 244 10.34 -13.37 -15.10
C SER A 244 9.47 -13.76 -16.30
N GLY A 245 8.62 -12.84 -16.78
CA GLY A 245 7.77 -13.03 -17.96
C GLY A 245 8.54 -12.89 -19.27
N SER A 246 9.56 -12.03 -19.30
CA SER A 246 10.48 -11.89 -20.44
C SER A 246 11.31 -13.16 -20.67
N LEU A 247 11.58 -13.93 -19.61
CA LEU A 247 12.22 -15.25 -19.68
C LEU A 247 11.31 -16.33 -20.30
N ALA A 248 10.00 -16.12 -20.38
CA ALA A 248 9.07 -17.07 -20.99
C ALA A 248 8.89 -16.88 -22.51
N SER A 249 9.38 -15.77 -23.08
CA SER A 249 9.32 -15.47 -24.52
C SER A 249 10.67 -15.49 -25.24
N ALA A 250 11.75 -15.87 -24.55
CA ALA A 250 13.02 -16.19 -25.18
C ALA A 250 13.10 -17.69 -25.48
N THR A 251 12.50 -18.11 -26.59
CA THR A 251 13.00 -19.31 -27.28
C THR A 251 14.35 -18.94 -27.89
N ASP A 252 15.41 -19.04 -27.08
CA ASP A 252 16.74 -19.40 -27.56
C ASP A 252 17.63 -19.78 -26.37
N ASN A 253 18.18 -21.00 -26.47
CA ASN A 253 19.22 -21.62 -25.66
C ASN A 253 20.11 -20.67 -24.84
N ALA A 254 19.67 -20.31 -23.64
CA ALA A 254 20.54 -19.88 -22.57
C ALA A 254 20.18 -20.68 -21.32
N THR A 255 21.01 -21.67 -21.01
CA THR A 255 21.11 -22.30 -19.69
C THR A 255 21.29 -21.21 -18.65
N VAL A 256 20.20 -20.78 -18.02
CA VAL A 256 20.26 -20.10 -16.73
C VAL A 256 20.67 -21.14 -15.70
N ASP A 257 21.89 -21.00 -15.19
CA ASP A 257 22.41 -21.76 -14.06
C ASP A 257 21.57 -21.47 -12.81
N GLY A 258 20.45 -22.18 -12.70
CA GLY A 258 19.86 -22.46 -11.40
C GLY A 258 20.92 -23.18 -10.56
N LEU A 259 21.13 -22.73 -9.33
CA LEU A 259 22.02 -23.42 -8.38
C LEU A 259 21.68 -24.91 -8.41
N SER A 260 22.65 -25.69 -8.87
CA SER A 260 22.48 -27.12 -9.08
C SER A 260 21.89 -27.77 -7.83
N SER A 261 20.97 -28.74 -7.96
CA SER A 261 20.41 -29.51 -6.84
C SER A 261 21.42 -29.91 -5.76
N PRO A 262 22.70 -30.28 -6.06
CA PRO A 262 23.70 -30.52 -5.02
C PRO A 262 24.09 -29.28 -4.19
N THR A 263 24.01 -28.06 -4.74
CA THR A 263 24.30 -26.81 -4.02
C THR A 263 23.20 -26.47 -3.01
N ILE A 264 21.93 -26.71 -3.36
CA ILE A 264 20.79 -26.54 -2.46
C ILE A 264 20.87 -27.54 -1.30
N VAL A 265 21.20 -28.81 -1.60
CA VAL A 265 21.43 -29.84 -0.58
C VAL A 265 22.59 -29.48 0.34
N GLY A 266 23.66 -28.88 -0.21
CA GLY A 266 24.81 -28.39 0.56
C GLY A 266 24.44 -27.27 1.55
N ILE A 267 23.63 -26.30 1.11
CA ILE A 267 23.17 -25.19 1.97
C ILE A 267 22.28 -25.72 3.10
N ILE A 268 21.36 -26.64 2.79
CA ILE A 268 20.48 -27.25 3.81
C ILE A 268 21.30 -28.02 4.84
N ALA A 269 22.27 -28.82 4.41
CA ALA A 269 23.14 -29.57 5.31
C ALA A 269 23.98 -28.65 6.22
N ALA A 270 24.50 -27.53 5.67
CA ALA A 270 25.24 -26.54 6.45
C ALA A 270 24.35 -25.87 7.51
N CYS A 271 23.13 -25.48 7.16
CA CYS A 271 22.17 -24.87 8.09
C CYS A 271 21.78 -25.83 9.24
N ILE A 272 21.60 -27.12 8.94
CA ILE A 272 21.30 -28.14 9.96
C ILE A 272 22.50 -28.31 10.91
N ALA A 273 23.72 -28.36 10.39
CA ALA A 273 24.92 -28.47 11.21
C ALA A 273 25.08 -27.28 12.17
N VAL A 274 24.86 -26.05 11.68
CA VAL A 274 24.88 -24.84 12.50
C VAL A 274 23.78 -24.88 13.57
N GLY A 275 22.56 -25.30 13.22
CA GLY A 275 21.46 -25.46 14.16
C GLY A 275 21.78 -26.43 15.31
N ILE A 276 22.43 -27.56 15.00
CA ILE A 276 22.84 -28.56 16.01
C ILE A 276 23.92 -27.99 16.93
N VAL A 277 24.90 -27.23 16.40
CA VAL A 277 25.95 -26.60 17.22
C VAL A 277 25.36 -25.56 18.17
N VAL A 278 24.43 -24.74 17.70
CA VAL A 278 23.75 -23.74 18.54
C VAL A 278 22.91 -24.42 19.62
N LEU A 279 22.13 -25.45 19.28
CA LEU A 279 21.38 -26.26 20.26
C LEU A 279 22.31 -26.93 21.29
N GLY A 280 23.45 -27.46 20.85
CA GLY A 280 24.47 -28.03 21.73
C GLY A 280 25.05 -27.01 22.70
N LEU A 281 25.37 -25.80 22.22
CA LEU A 281 25.85 -24.71 23.06
C LEU A 281 24.79 -24.26 24.08
N VAL A 282 23.52 -24.13 23.66
CA VAL A 282 22.42 -23.76 24.57
C VAL A 282 22.21 -24.81 25.66
N VAL A 283 22.24 -26.10 25.32
CA VAL A 283 22.11 -27.20 26.30
C VAL A 283 23.33 -27.25 27.23
N ALA A 284 24.54 -27.05 26.71
CA ALA A 284 25.76 -27.01 27.53
C ALA A 284 25.77 -25.82 28.49
N GLN A 285 25.34 -24.64 28.03
CA GLN A 285 25.20 -23.46 28.87
C GLN A 285 24.14 -23.66 29.96
N ARG A 286 22.97 -24.24 29.63
CA ARG A 286 21.93 -24.55 30.61
C ARG A 286 22.38 -25.58 31.66
N ARG A 287 23.18 -26.58 31.27
CA ARG A 287 23.77 -27.54 32.22
C ARG A 287 24.83 -26.91 33.12
N ARG A 288 25.61 -25.97 32.62
CA ARG A 288 26.58 -25.21 33.44
C ARG A 288 25.88 -24.27 34.43
N SER A 289 24.77 -23.65 34.04
CA SER A 289 23.98 -22.79 34.95
C SER A 289 23.25 -23.58 36.04
N GLY A 290 22.94 -24.86 35.82
CA GLY A 290 22.35 -25.74 36.84
C GLY A 290 23.34 -26.28 37.89
N ALA A 291 24.65 -26.16 37.67
CA ALA A 291 25.67 -26.68 38.59
C ALA A 291 26.06 -25.70 39.70
N ASN A 292 25.65 -24.42 39.62
CA ASN A 292 25.97 -23.39 40.62
C ASN A 292 24.81 -23.02 41.54
N GLN A 293 23.74 -23.81 41.58
CA GLN A 293 22.59 -23.57 42.46
C GLN A 293 22.51 -24.61 43.58
N GLY A 294 23.62 -24.76 44.29
CA GLY A 294 23.73 -25.56 45.52
C GLY A 294 24.68 -24.90 46.51
N GLN A 295 24.11 -24.40 47.61
CA GLN A 295 24.75 -24.00 48.88
C GLN A 295 25.63 -22.72 48.93
N THR A 296 25.12 -21.71 49.64
CA THR A 296 25.68 -21.06 50.87
C THR A 296 24.72 -19.92 51.24
N GLY A 297 24.07 -19.84 52.40
CA GLY A 297 24.42 -20.39 53.71
C GLY A 297 25.25 -19.37 54.51
N LEU A 298 24.55 -18.36 55.05
CA LEU A 298 24.68 -17.75 56.39
C LEU A 298 26.05 -17.79 57.10
N TRP A 299 26.43 -16.61 57.64
CA TRP A 299 27.56 -16.28 58.54
C TRP A 299 28.93 -15.99 57.89
N ASN A 300 29.27 -14.70 57.67
CA ASN A 300 29.93 -13.93 58.72
C ASN A 300 30.07 -12.44 58.35
N ASP A 301 29.73 -11.64 59.34
CA ASP A 301 29.92 -10.20 59.48
C ASP A 301 31.40 -9.80 59.51
N ASP A 302 31.72 -8.61 58.99
CA ASP A 302 32.30 -7.50 59.77
C ASP A 302 32.81 -6.39 58.83
N ILE A 303 32.15 -5.23 58.89
CA ILE A 303 32.74 -3.93 59.22
C ILE A 303 31.56 -2.98 59.48
N ILE A 304 31.14 -2.94 60.73
CA ILE A 304 30.49 -1.76 61.31
C ILE A 304 31.62 -0.77 61.58
N THR A 305 31.76 0.26 60.76
CA THR A 305 32.38 1.52 61.19
C THR A 305 31.27 2.57 61.28
N ALA A 306 30.84 2.85 62.50
CA ALA A 306 29.85 3.87 62.79
C ALA A 306 30.44 5.29 62.66
N ASN A 307 29.56 6.20 62.20
CA ASN A 307 29.48 7.63 62.51
C ASN A 307 30.58 8.60 62.07
N ARG A 308 30.19 9.50 61.16
CA ARG A 308 29.90 10.91 61.53
C ARG A 308 29.07 11.61 60.44
N VAL A 309 27.82 11.90 60.78
CA VAL A 309 26.97 12.88 60.09
C VAL A 309 27.38 14.28 60.56
N PRO A 310 27.75 15.22 59.67
CA PRO A 310 27.92 16.61 60.04
C PRO A 310 26.56 17.23 60.44
N ARG A 311 26.45 17.66 61.70
CA ARG A 311 25.34 18.47 62.20
C ARG A 311 25.45 19.88 61.63
N GLU A 312 24.76 20.17 60.54
CA GLU A 312 24.54 21.55 60.10
C GLU A 312 23.12 22.07 60.39
N LYS A 313 22.31 21.31 61.14
CA LYS A 313 20.98 21.76 61.58
C LYS A 313 20.64 21.28 62.98
N ALA A 314 21.32 21.82 63.98
CA ALA A 314 20.80 21.89 65.34
C ALA A 314 21.46 23.04 66.11
N VAL A 315 20.75 24.16 66.13
CA VAL A 315 20.69 25.10 67.25
C VAL A 315 21.82 26.15 67.32
N HIS A 316 21.60 27.26 66.62
CA HIS A 316 21.66 28.54 67.32
C HIS A 316 20.48 28.58 68.30
N ALA A 317 20.79 28.44 69.59
CA ALA A 317 19.86 28.62 70.69
C ALA A 317 19.77 30.12 71.02
N CYS A 318 18.55 30.53 71.39
CA CYS A 318 18.24 31.47 72.47
C CYS A 318 19.18 32.68 72.66
N GLN A 319 18.71 33.85 72.22
CA GLN A 319 18.32 34.93 73.15
C GLN A 319 17.35 35.89 72.47
#